data_AF-A0A7J9G061-F1
#
_entry.id   AF-A0A7J9G061-F1
#
_cell.length_a   1.000
_cell.length_b   1.000
_cell.length_c   1.000
_cell.angle_alpha   90.00
_cell.angle_beta   90.00
_cell.angle_gamma   90.00
#
_symmetry.space_group_name_H-M   'P 1'
#
loop_
_entity.id
_entity.type
_entity.pdbx_description
1 polymer ?
#
loop_
_entity_poly.entity_id
_entity_poly.type
_entity_poly.pdbx_seq_one_letter_code
_entity_poly.pdbx_strand_id
1 'polypeptide(L)'
;MEKPKEVVHVRARRGQATDSHSLAERVRRGKINERLRCLQDIVPGCYKTMGMALMLDEIINYVQSLQNQVEFLSMKLTAASTYYDFNSESDAMERMQREKAEEAKELERLMREGYVGIGGVACFHSSSPYGPL
;
A
#
# COMPACT_ATOMS: atom_id res chain seq x y z
N MET A 1 33.97 53.65 56.66
CA MET A 1 32.60 53.21 56.98
C MET A 1 31.79 53.25 55.69
N GLU A 2 31.81 52.18 54.91
CA GLU A 2 31.01 52.07 53.69
C GLU A 2 29.61 51.57 54.08
N LYS A 3 28.57 52.37 53.81
CA LYS A 3 27.19 52.01 54.15
C LYS A 3 26.71 50.90 53.20
N PRO A 4 26.06 49.83 53.69
CA PRO A 4 25.55 48.78 52.83
C PRO A 4 24.47 49.32 51.90
N LYS A 5 24.62 49.08 50.59
CA LYS A 5 23.60 49.42 49.58
C LYS A 5 22.37 48.56 49.83
N GLU A 6 21.27 49.20 50.20
CA GLU A 6 19.95 48.58 50.32
C GLU A 6 19.45 48.20 48.92
N VAL A 7 19.57 46.91 48.58
CA VAL A 7 19.11 46.40 47.28
C VAL A 7 17.64 46.05 47.41
N VAL A 8 16.77 46.97 46.97
CA VAL A 8 15.34 46.72 46.87
C VAL A 8 15.08 45.75 45.71
N HIS A 9 14.74 44.51 46.03
CA HIS A 9 14.35 43.52 45.02
C HIS A 9 12.92 43.79 44.53
N VAL A 10 12.79 44.60 43.49
CA VAL A 10 11.52 44.81 42.79
C VAL A 10 11.34 43.70 41.74
N ARG A 11 10.15 43.10 41.69
CA ARG A 11 9.79 42.13 40.64
C ARG A 11 9.97 42.77 39.25
N ALA A 12 10.84 42.21 38.42
CA ALA A 12 11.00 42.63 37.04
C ALA A 12 9.66 42.50 36.28
N ARG A 13 9.34 43.49 35.42
CA ARG A 13 8.14 43.44 34.58
C ARG A 13 8.18 42.24 33.63
N ARG A 14 7.02 41.70 33.27
CA ARG A 14 6.92 40.57 32.31
C ARG A 14 7.65 40.96 31.03
N GLY A 15 8.69 40.20 30.66
CA GLY A 15 9.49 40.50 29.47
C GLY A 15 10.87 41.09 29.74
N GLN A 16 11.18 41.52 30.96
CA GLN A 16 12.42 42.25 31.26
C GLN A 16 13.57 41.40 31.78
N ALA A 17 13.42 40.07 31.77
CA ALA A 17 14.55 39.19 31.99
C ALA A 17 15.53 39.32 30.82
N THR A 18 16.74 39.81 31.11
CA THR A 18 17.82 40.03 30.14
C THR A 18 18.90 38.94 30.22
N ASP A 19 18.78 37.98 31.13
CA ASP A 19 19.70 36.86 31.22
C ASP A 19 19.52 35.92 30.02
N SER A 20 20.62 35.30 29.59
CA SER A 20 20.65 34.44 28.40
C SER A 20 19.70 33.25 28.50
N HIS A 21 19.52 32.68 29.70
CA HIS A 21 18.65 31.55 29.94
C HIS A 21 17.17 31.91 29.73
N SER A 22 16.70 33.03 30.30
CA SER A 22 15.35 33.52 30.10
C SER A 22 15.04 33.90 28.64
N LEU A 23 16.02 34.45 27.92
CA LEU A 23 15.89 34.74 26.49
C LEU A 23 15.74 33.46 25.67
N ALA A 24 16.59 32.46 25.91
CA ALA A 24 16.53 31.18 25.22
C ALA A 24 15.18 30.48 25.45
N GLU A 25 14.68 30.47 26.68
CA GLU A 25 13.39 29.86 27.01
C GLU A 25 12.22 30.59 26.33
N ARG A 26 12.26 31.93 26.24
CA ARG A 26 11.25 32.70 25.50
C ARG A 26 11.19 32.30 24.02
N VAL A 27 12.35 32.18 23.38
CA VAL A 27 12.45 31.75 21.97
C VAL A 27 11.89 30.34 21.81
N ARG A 28 12.24 29.41 22.72
CA ARG A 28 11.72 28.03 22.70
C ARG A 28 10.20 28.00 22.77
N ARG A 29 9.59 28.75 23.71
CA ARG A 29 8.13 28.87 23.84
C ARG A 29 7.50 29.51 22.61
N GLY A 30 8.14 30.51 22.02
CA GLY A 30 7.71 31.14 20.76
C GLY A 30 7.59 30.11 19.63
N LYS A 31 8.63 29.31 19.43
CA LYS A 31 8.67 28.25 18.41
C LYS A 31 7.61 27.16 18.63
N ILE A 32 7.38 26.77 19.89
CA ILE A 32 6.31 25.82 20.23
C ILE A 32 4.94 26.41 19.88
N ASN A 33 4.67 27.66 20.26
CA ASN A 33 3.40 28.32 19.98
C ASN A 33 3.16 28.55 18.48
N GLU A 34 4.22 28.81 17.72
CA GLU A 34 4.14 28.92 16.25
C GLU A 34 3.72 27.59 15.63
N ARG A 35 4.38 26.48 15.99
CA ARG A 35 4.01 25.15 15.52
C ARG A 35 2.58 24.77 15.91
N LEU A 36 2.14 25.13 17.12
CA LEU A 36 0.77 24.90 17.56
C LEU A 36 -0.26 25.66 16.72
N ARG A 37 0.04 26.91 16.34
CA ARG A 37 -0.83 27.66 15.42
C ARG A 37 -0.90 27.02 14.04
N CYS A 38 0.24 26.60 13.49
CA CYS A 38 0.25 25.89 12.21
C CYS A 38 -0.58 24.61 12.26
N LEU A 39 -0.53 23.86 13.37
CA LEU A 39 -1.36 22.67 13.56
C LEU A 39 -2.85 23.03 13.61
N GLN A 40 -3.23 24.10 14.32
CA GLN A 40 -4.62 24.56 14.37
C GLN A 40 -5.18 24.92 12.98
N ASP A 41 -4.36 25.50 12.10
CA ASP A 41 -4.80 25.93 10.78
C ASP A 41 -5.07 24.76 9.82
N ILE A 42 -4.43 23.60 10.03
CA ILE A 42 -4.55 22.43 9.15
C ILE A 42 -5.44 21.33 9.70
N VAL A 43 -5.62 21.26 11.02
CA VAL A 43 -6.41 20.21 11.66
C VAL A 43 -7.88 20.62 11.75
N PRO A 44 -8.81 19.88 11.12
CA PRO A 44 -10.23 20.15 11.24
C PRO A 44 -10.67 19.98 12.71
N GLY A 45 -11.61 20.82 13.16
CA GLY A 45 -12.11 20.77 14.55
C GLY A 45 -11.22 21.47 15.58
N CYS A 46 -10.02 21.92 15.22
CA CYS A 46 -9.19 22.76 16.09
C CYS A 46 -9.64 24.23 16.05
N TYR A 47 -10.07 24.77 17.20
CA TYR A 47 -10.51 26.17 17.32
C TYR A 47 -9.52 27.01 18.14
N LYS A 48 -9.46 28.33 17.85
CA LYS A 48 -8.49 29.27 18.46
C LYS A 48 -8.61 29.37 19.99
N THR A 49 -9.80 29.15 20.53
CA THR A 49 -10.08 29.21 21.98
C THR A 49 -10.00 27.84 22.66
N MET A 50 -9.56 26.79 21.95
CA MET A 50 -9.48 25.43 22.47
C MET A 50 -8.39 25.31 23.51
N GLY A 51 -8.70 24.56 24.58
CA GLY A 51 -7.69 24.16 25.55
C GLY A 51 -6.62 23.28 24.90
N MET A 52 -5.37 23.43 25.36
CA MET A 52 -4.22 22.71 24.80
C MET A 52 -4.41 21.18 24.77
N ALA A 53 -5.00 20.60 25.81
CA ALA A 53 -5.22 19.15 25.88
C ALA A 53 -6.15 18.67 24.76
N LEU A 54 -7.34 19.28 24.65
CA LEU A 54 -8.31 18.93 23.62
C LEU A 54 -7.77 19.15 22.20
N MET A 55 -6.98 20.21 22.00
CA MET A 55 -6.35 20.46 20.70
C MET A 55 -5.38 19.35 20.32
N LEU A 56 -4.58 18.86 21.26
CA LEU A 56 -3.69 17.72 21.02
C LEU A 56 -4.48 16.45 20.74
N ASP A 57 -5.61 16.23 21.41
CA ASP A 57 -6.49 15.08 21.14
C ASP A 57 -7.05 15.12 19.72
N GLU A 58 -7.56 16.27 19.26
CA GLU A 58 -8.04 16.44 17.88
C GLU A 58 -6.93 16.23 16.84
N ILE A 59 -5.72 16.72 17.13
CA ILE A 59 -4.55 16.50 16.26
C ILE A 59 -4.24 14.99 16.15
N ILE A 60 -4.25 14.26 17.27
CA ILE A 60 -3.99 12.81 17.27
C ILE A 60 -5.08 12.09 16.49
N ASN A 61 -6.35 12.42 16.72
CA ASN A 61 -7.48 11.82 16.02
C ASN A 61 -7.39 12.05 14.50
N TYR A 62 -7.02 13.27 14.08
CA TYR A 62 -6.88 13.57 12.67
C TYR A 62 -5.73 12.79 12.01
N VAL A 63 -4.58 12.68 12.69
CA VAL A 63 -3.45 11.86 12.19
C VAL A 63 -3.85 10.39 12.04
N GLN A 64 -4.54 9.81 13.03
CA GLN A 64 -5.03 8.43 12.96
C GLN A 64 -6.04 8.24 11.82
N SER A 65 -6.96 9.18 11.65
CA SER A 65 -7.91 9.15 10.53
C SER A 65 -7.21 9.17 9.18
N LEU A 66 -6.18 10.01 9.01
CA LEU A 66 -5.39 10.06 7.78
C LEU A 66 -4.63 8.74 7.53
N GLN A 67 -4.05 8.14 8.57
CA GLN A 67 -3.40 6.82 8.46
C GLN A 67 -4.38 5.75 7.97
N ASN A 68 -5.57 5.68 8.57
CA ASN A 68 -6.62 4.73 8.18
C ASN A 68 -7.09 4.96 6.74
N GLN A 69 -7.22 6.22 6.31
CA GLN A 69 -7.58 6.55 4.92
C GLN A 69 -6.51 6.08 3.94
N VAL A 70 -5.23 6.28 4.25
CA VAL A 70 -4.11 5.82 3.40
C VAL A 70 -4.09 4.30 3.32
N GLU A 71 -4.25 3.59 4.44
CA GLU A 71 -4.31 2.13 4.46
C GLU A 71 -5.49 1.61 3.62
N PHE A 72 -6.68 2.17 3.81
CA PHE A 72 -7.87 1.80 3.06
C PHE A 72 -7.70 2.01 1.55
N LEU A 73 -7.15 3.16 1.14
CA LEU A 73 -6.89 3.44 -0.26
C LEU A 73 -5.82 2.50 -0.84
N SER A 74 -4.78 2.18 -0.07
CA SER A 74 -3.75 1.24 -0.47
C SER A 74 -4.33 -0.16 -0.70
N MET A 75 -5.19 -0.62 0.21
CA MET A 75 -5.87 -1.91 0.07
C MET A 75 -6.81 -1.94 -1.15
N LYS A 76 -7.57 -0.86 -1.38
CA LYS A 76 -8.40 -0.74 -2.59
C LYS A 76 -7.59 -0.77 -3.87
N LEU A 77 -6.44 -0.10 -3.89
CA LEU A 77 -5.55 -0.08 -5.04
C LEU A 77 -4.98 -1.47 -5.33
N THR A 78 -4.52 -2.19 -4.29
CA THR A 78 -4.06 -3.58 -4.42
C THR A 78 -5.17 -4.48 -4.95
N ALA A 79 -6.37 -4.43 -4.37
CA ALA A 79 -7.50 -5.23 -4.83
C ALA A 79 -7.86 -4.94 -6.30
N ALA A 80 -7.85 -3.67 -6.70
CA ALA A 80 -8.08 -3.29 -8.08
C ALA A 80 -6.96 -3.79 -9.00
N SER A 81 -5.69 -3.63 -8.61
CA SER A 81 -4.53 -4.08 -9.40
C SER A 81 -4.54 -5.60 -9.61
N THR A 82 -4.79 -6.36 -8.55
CA THR A 82 -4.86 -7.82 -8.59
C THR A 82 -6.02 -8.31 -9.47
N TYR A 83 -7.15 -7.61 -9.47
CA TYR A 83 -8.26 -7.92 -10.37
C TYR A 83 -7.87 -7.81 -11.86
N TYR A 84 -7.15 -6.75 -12.25
CA TYR A 84 -6.67 -6.60 -13.63
C TYR A 84 -5.61 -7.63 -14.01
N ASP A 85 -4.75 -8.03 -13.07
CA ASP A 85 -3.74 -9.07 -13.28
C ASP A 85 -4.39 -10.44 -13.53
N PHE A 86 -5.35 -10.85 -12.69
CA PHE A 86 -6.09 -12.11 -12.86
C PHE A 86 -6.90 -12.17 -14.16
N ASN A 87 -7.53 -11.07 -14.57
CA ASN A 87 -8.25 -11.05 -15.84
C ASN A 87 -7.30 -11.26 -17.02
N SER A 88 -6.10 -10.67 -16.95
CA SER A 88 -5.07 -10.81 -17.98
C SER A 88 -4.51 -12.23 -18.05
N GLU A 89 -4.27 -12.88 -16.90
CA GLU A 89 -3.81 -14.27 -16.84
C GLU A 89 -4.88 -15.24 -17.33
N SER A 90 -6.15 -15.01 -16.98
CA SER A 90 -7.29 -15.79 -17.47
C SER A 90 -7.43 -15.70 -18.99
N ASP A 91 -7.36 -14.47 -19.55
CA ASP A 91 -7.45 -14.24 -20.99
C ASP A 91 -6.29 -14.92 -21.75
N ALA A 92 -5.08 -14.92 -21.17
CA ALA A 92 -3.92 -15.60 -21.73
C ALA A 92 -4.08 -17.13 -21.71
N MET A 93 -4.58 -17.69 -20.60
CA MET A 93 -4.80 -19.13 -20.47
C MET A 93 -5.90 -19.61 -21.44
N GLU A 94 -6.98 -18.86 -21.61
CA GLU A 94 -8.03 -19.19 -22.59
C GLU A 94 -7.50 -19.24 -24.03
N ARG A 95 -6.61 -18.32 -24.42
CA ARG A 95 -6.01 -18.33 -25.77
C ARG A 95 -5.19 -19.57 -26.01
N MET A 96 -4.32 -19.93 -25.07
CA MET A 96 -3.49 -21.13 -25.15
C MET A 96 -4.34 -22.41 -25.21
N GLN A 97 -5.44 -22.47 -24.47
CA GLN A 97 -6.35 -23.63 -24.52
C GLN A 97 -7.06 -23.75 -25.86
N ARG A 98 -7.48 -22.64 -26.48
CA ARG A 98 -8.08 -22.65 -27.82
C ARG A 98 -7.08 -23.16 -28.86
N GLU A 99 -5.84 -22.65 -28.84
CA GLU A 99 -4.77 -23.10 -29.74
C GLU A 99 -4.50 -24.60 -29.60
N LYS A 100 -4.36 -25.10 -28.37
CA LYS A 100 -4.23 -26.54 -28.12
C LYS A 100 -5.42 -27.36 -28.59
N ALA A 101 -6.64 -26.85 -28.43
CA ALA A 101 -7.84 -27.53 -28.90
C ALA A 101 -7.90 -27.59 -30.43
N GLU A 102 -7.40 -26.57 -31.14
CA GLU A 102 -7.27 -26.59 -32.60
C GLU A 102 -6.19 -27.56 -33.06
N GLU A 103 -5.01 -27.57 -32.43
CA GLU A 103 -3.96 -28.55 -32.73
C GLU A 103 -4.44 -29.99 -32.52
N ALA A 104 -5.18 -30.26 -31.44
CA ALA A 104 -5.73 -31.60 -31.17
C ALA A 104 -6.75 -32.02 -32.23
N LYS A 105 -7.62 -31.11 -32.67
CA LYS A 105 -8.58 -31.36 -33.76
C LYS A 105 -7.86 -31.63 -35.08
N GLU A 106 -6.79 -30.90 -35.36
CA GLU A 106 -6.00 -31.07 -36.59
C GLU A 106 -5.25 -32.41 -36.61
N LEU A 107 -4.70 -32.83 -35.46
CA LEU A 107 -4.11 -34.15 -35.31
C LEU A 107 -5.16 -35.26 -35.48
N GLU A 108 -6.37 -35.09 -34.94
CA GLU A 108 -7.47 -36.03 -35.13
C GLU A 108 -7.91 -36.12 -36.60
N ARG A 109 -7.94 -34.98 -37.31
CA ARG A 109 -8.24 -34.91 -38.74
C ARG A 109 -7.18 -35.65 -39.55
N LEU A 110 -5.89 -35.42 -39.29
CA LEU A 110 -4.79 -36.16 -39.90
C LEU A 110 -4.87 -37.67 -39.65
N MET A 111 -5.27 -38.10 -38.46
CA MET A 111 -5.46 -39.52 -38.13
C MET A 111 -6.65 -40.13 -38.87
N ARG A 112 -7.73 -39.35 -39.07
CA ARG A 112 -8.93 -39.78 -39.79
C ARG A 112 -8.69 -39.82 -41.30
N GLU A 113 -7.98 -38.84 -41.85
CA GLU A 113 -7.60 -38.75 -43.27
C GLU A 113 -6.47 -39.76 -43.60
N GLY A 114 -5.57 -40.04 -42.66
CA GLY A 114 -4.52 -41.07 -42.77
C GLY A 114 -5.03 -42.52 -42.78
N TYR A 115 -6.33 -42.74 -42.49
CA TYR A 115 -7.00 -44.04 -42.57
C TYR A 115 -8.06 -44.13 -43.68
N VAL A 116 -8.04 -43.20 -44.64
CA VAL A 116 -8.89 -43.28 -45.84
C VAL A 116 -8.03 -43.20 -47.08
N GLY A 117 -7.40 -44.32 -47.42
CA GLY A 117 -6.97 -44.55 -48.79
C GLY A 117 -5.77 -45.44 -48.98
N ILE A 118 -5.87 -46.74 -48.66
CA ILE A 118 -5.47 -47.82 -49.59
C ILE A 118 -6.42 -49.00 -49.36
N GLY A 119 -7.30 -49.24 -50.33
CA GLY A 119 -8.04 -50.48 -50.42
C GLY A 119 -7.10 -51.65 -50.72
N GLY A 120 -7.25 -52.70 -49.92
CA GLY A 120 -7.06 -54.10 -50.32
C GLY A 120 -5.64 -54.57 -50.67
N VAL A 121 -4.95 -55.15 -49.69
CA VAL A 121 -4.29 -56.45 -49.90
C VAL A 121 -4.48 -57.26 -48.61
N ALA A 122 -5.13 -58.41 -48.75
CA ALA A 122 -5.23 -59.42 -47.72
C ALA A 122 -3.83 -59.85 -47.25
N CYS A 123 -3.60 -59.87 -45.94
CA CYS A 123 -2.53 -60.65 -45.33
C CYS A 123 -3.10 -61.37 -44.11
N PHE A 124 -3.75 -62.48 -44.43
CA PHE A 124 -3.83 -63.75 -43.71
C PHE A 124 -3.51 -63.76 -42.21
N HIS A 125 -4.49 -64.24 -41.42
CA HIS A 125 -4.18 -65.08 -40.27
C HIS A 125 -3.27 -66.23 -40.74
N SER A 126 -1.98 -66.19 -40.40
CA SER A 126 -1.15 -67.39 -40.39
C SER A 126 -1.21 -68.00 -39.01
N SER A 127 -2.21 -68.84 -38.81
CA SER A 127 -2.09 -69.96 -37.88
C SER A 127 -1.27 -71.08 -38.54
N SER A 128 -0.44 -71.73 -37.73
CA SER A 128 0.25 -73.02 -37.92
C SER A 128 1.56 -73.06 -38.74
N PRO A 129 2.38 -74.13 -38.65
CA PRO A 129 2.58 -75.12 -37.56
C PRO A 129 4.08 -75.50 -37.39
N TYR A 130 4.70 -75.30 -36.23
CA TYR A 130 5.88 -76.12 -35.87
C TYR A 130 5.84 -76.47 -34.38
N GLY A 131 5.51 -77.74 -34.10
CA GLY A 131 5.82 -78.47 -32.87
C GLY A 131 7.18 -79.19 -32.97
N PRO A 132 7.46 -80.21 -32.13
CA PRO A 132 8.58 -80.25 -31.17
C PRO A 132 9.85 -81.00 -31.64
N LEU A 133 10.96 -80.80 -30.90
CA LEU A 133 11.90 -81.81 -30.39
C LEU A 133 12.57 -81.29 -29.11
#